data_AF-A0A8H3B7Q5-F1
#
_entry.id   AF-A0A8H3B7Q5-F1
#
_cell.length_a   1.000
_cell.length_b   1.000
_cell.length_c   1.000
_cell.angle_alpha   90.00
_cell.angle_beta   90.00
_cell.angle_gamma   90.00
#
_symmetry.space_group_name_H-M   'P 1'
#
loop_
_entity.id
_entity.type
_entity.pdbx_description
1 polymer ?
#
loop_
_entity_poly.entity_id
_entity_poly.type
_entity_poly.pdbx_seq_one_letter_code
_entity_poly.pdbx_strand_id
1 'polypeptide(L)'
;MNSTSVLSHRATSAELYASSGVDFSKLSWLESNWAAWYLWIGDPVIATGLMSFLLHEIVYFGRCLPWIIIDATPYFRKWKLQSNKIPTAKEQWECTKLVLYSHFTIELPQIWFFHPIASACGMQTWQVPFPDWQTAALQIALFFVFEDAFHFFAHRALHYGPLYKHIHKVHHKYSAPFGLAAEYAHPAEVFILGMGTIGGPLLYCLVGYELHMVTVLVWVTLKLFQAVDAHSGYDFPWSLNRILPFWSGADHHDFHHMAFVNNFSTSFRWLDHWFGTDDKYLAYKKRLAAVAAKDRAGLEKKLLEEAEKEGILAADEAEKQRFF
;
A
#
# COMPACT_ATOMS: atom_id res chain seq x y z
N MET A 1 -42.69 -16.24 25.33
CA MET A 1 -42.67 -14.96 24.59
C MET A 1 -42.11 -13.88 25.50
N ASN A 2 -40.88 -13.43 25.23
CA ASN A 2 -40.51 -12.00 25.13
C ASN A 2 -38.99 -11.93 24.92
N SER A 3 -38.60 -12.14 23.66
CA SER A 3 -37.33 -11.64 23.13
C SER A 3 -37.34 -10.12 23.25
N THR A 4 -36.63 -9.58 24.22
CA THR A 4 -36.16 -8.19 24.15
C THR A 4 -34.71 -8.25 23.70
N SER A 5 -34.54 -8.11 22.39
CA SER A 5 -33.28 -7.73 21.76
C SER A 5 -32.83 -6.42 22.41
N VAL A 6 -31.94 -6.49 23.39
CA VAL A 6 -31.16 -5.33 23.83
C VAL A 6 -30.20 -5.02 22.68
N LEU A 7 -30.67 -4.22 21.72
CA LEU A 7 -29.75 -3.46 20.88
C LEU A 7 -28.98 -2.57 21.84
N SER A 8 -27.75 -2.98 22.18
CA SER A 8 -26.82 -2.16 22.93
C SER A 8 -26.77 -0.77 22.29
N HIS A 9 -27.33 0.25 22.96
CA HIS A 9 -27.26 1.62 22.51
C HIS A 9 -25.78 2.01 22.38
N ARG A 10 -25.32 2.29 21.16
CA ARG A 10 -23.97 2.82 20.94
C ARG A 10 -23.96 4.29 21.34
N ALA A 11 -22.98 4.69 22.15
CA ALA A 11 -22.85 6.08 22.57
C ALA A 11 -22.59 6.99 21.34
N THR A 12 -23.31 8.09 21.28
CA THR A 12 -23.09 9.17 20.32
C THR A 12 -21.78 9.89 20.62
N SER A 13 -21.22 10.58 19.64
CA SER A 13 -20.03 11.41 19.82
C SER A 13 -20.23 12.45 20.93
N ALA A 14 -21.41 13.05 21.05
CA ALA A 14 -21.71 14.01 22.10
C ALA A 14 -21.65 13.38 23.50
N GLU A 15 -22.20 12.18 23.69
CA GLU A 15 -22.10 11.43 24.94
C GLU A 15 -20.66 11.04 25.26
N LEU A 16 -19.89 10.65 24.25
CA LEU A 16 -18.47 10.30 24.39
C LEU A 16 -17.62 11.49 24.84
N TYR A 17 -17.78 12.65 24.21
CA TYR A 17 -17.05 13.87 24.60
C TYR A 17 -17.54 14.45 25.94
N ALA A 18 -18.82 14.34 26.25
CA ALA A 18 -19.34 14.79 27.54
C ALA A 18 -18.80 13.93 28.70
N SER A 19 -18.63 12.63 28.48
CA SER A 19 -18.12 11.70 29.50
C SER A 19 -16.60 11.67 29.61
N SER A 20 -15.85 12.10 28.60
CA SER A 20 -14.38 12.11 28.62
C SER A 20 -13.76 13.23 29.44
N GLY A 21 -14.52 14.29 29.75
CA GLY A 21 -14.00 15.45 30.47
C GLY A 21 -13.00 16.29 29.67
N VAL A 22 -13.02 16.19 28.34
CA VAL A 22 -12.13 16.97 27.45
C VAL A 22 -12.37 18.47 27.63
N ASP A 23 -11.29 19.20 27.91
CA ASP A 23 -11.27 20.66 27.92
C ASP A 23 -10.96 21.20 26.52
N PHE A 24 -12.01 21.48 25.75
CA PHE A 24 -11.91 21.98 24.38
C PHE A 24 -11.09 23.26 24.22
N SER A 25 -10.95 24.07 25.29
CA SER A 25 -10.17 25.32 25.24
C SER A 25 -8.66 25.10 25.16
N LYS A 26 -8.19 23.89 25.48
CA LYS A 26 -6.77 23.50 25.46
C LYS A 26 -6.36 22.73 24.21
N LEU A 27 -7.33 22.40 23.35
CA LEU A 27 -7.06 21.65 22.13
C LEU A 27 -6.37 22.55 21.11
N SER A 28 -5.41 21.97 20.38
CA SER A 28 -4.86 22.58 19.19
C SER A 28 -5.95 22.75 18.12
N TRP A 29 -5.63 23.51 17.06
CA TRP A 29 -6.54 23.68 15.93
C TRP A 29 -6.91 22.34 15.27
N LEU A 30 -5.95 21.41 15.14
CA LEU A 30 -6.21 20.10 14.54
C LEU A 30 -7.12 19.23 15.41
N GLU A 31 -6.85 19.16 16.72
CA GLU A 31 -7.66 18.40 17.68
C GLU A 31 -9.08 18.99 17.81
N SER A 32 -9.20 20.33 17.75
CA SER A 32 -10.50 21.01 17.73
C SER A 32 -11.32 20.62 16.51
N ASN A 33 -10.71 20.59 15.32
CA ASN A 33 -11.40 20.19 14.09
C ASN A 33 -11.71 18.69 14.07
N TRP A 34 -10.82 17.87 14.61
CA TRP A 34 -11.08 16.45 14.81
C TRP A 34 -12.32 16.24 15.69
N ALA A 35 -12.38 16.88 16.85
CA ALA A 35 -13.54 16.75 17.72
C ALA A 35 -14.82 17.31 17.10
N ALA A 36 -14.72 18.43 16.38
CA ALA A 36 -15.84 19.00 15.62
C ALA A 36 -16.36 18.03 14.55
N TRP A 37 -15.49 17.30 13.83
CA TRP A 37 -15.90 16.28 12.86
C TRP A 37 -16.75 15.19 13.49
N TYR A 38 -16.28 14.62 14.61
CA TYR A 38 -17.02 13.59 15.33
C TYR A 38 -18.36 14.11 15.89
N LEU A 39 -18.38 15.32 16.46
CA LEU A 39 -19.60 15.95 16.97
C LEU A 39 -20.60 16.28 15.86
N TRP A 40 -20.12 16.72 14.69
CA TRP A 40 -20.97 17.05 13.54
C TRP A 40 -21.66 15.80 12.95
N ILE A 41 -20.92 14.71 12.79
CA ILE A 41 -21.47 13.44 12.30
C ILE A 41 -22.35 12.76 13.36
N GLY A 42 -22.00 12.90 14.64
CA GLY A 42 -22.78 12.40 15.78
C GLY A 42 -22.60 10.91 16.08
N ASP A 43 -22.23 10.08 15.10
CA ASP A 43 -21.88 8.67 15.28
C ASP A 43 -20.38 8.42 15.01
N PRO A 44 -19.61 7.89 15.97
CA PRO A 44 -18.16 7.73 15.84
C PRO A 44 -17.75 6.67 14.81
N VAL A 45 -18.60 5.67 14.54
CA VAL A 45 -18.35 4.64 13.52
C VAL A 45 -18.47 5.26 12.14
N ILE A 46 -19.55 6.02 11.91
CA ILE A 46 -19.77 6.73 10.64
C ILE A 46 -18.69 7.80 10.44
N ALA A 47 -18.35 8.57 11.49
CA ALA A 47 -17.35 9.62 11.42
C ALA A 47 -15.97 9.06 11.02
N THR A 48 -15.56 7.95 11.65
CA THR A 48 -14.28 7.29 11.35
C THR A 48 -14.32 6.64 9.98
N GLY A 49 -15.38 5.90 9.64
CA GLY A 49 -15.51 5.22 8.35
C GLY A 49 -15.45 6.19 7.17
N LEU A 50 -16.20 7.30 7.25
CA LEU A 50 -16.17 8.36 6.23
C LEU A 50 -14.79 9.00 6.12
N MET A 51 -14.20 9.40 7.25
CA MET A 51 -12.90 10.06 7.25
C MET A 51 -11.81 9.16 6.67
N SER A 52 -11.74 7.90 7.10
CA SER A 52 -10.75 6.93 6.62
C SER A 52 -10.93 6.60 5.14
N PHE A 53 -12.17 6.41 4.67
CA PHE A 53 -12.43 6.13 3.26
C PHE A 53 -12.13 7.34 2.37
N LEU A 54 -12.56 8.55 2.77
CA LEU A 54 -12.23 9.76 2.03
C LEU A 54 -10.72 10.01 1.99
N LEU A 55 -10.02 9.79 3.11
CA LEU A 55 -8.56 9.87 3.15
C LEU A 55 -7.94 8.90 2.15
N HIS A 56 -8.38 7.63 2.14
CA HIS A 56 -7.90 6.63 1.21
C HIS A 56 -8.04 7.08 -0.25
N GLU A 57 -9.26 7.43 -0.66
CA GLU A 57 -9.56 7.84 -2.04
C GLU A 57 -8.78 9.09 -2.44
N ILE A 58 -8.76 10.12 -1.58
CA ILE A 58 -8.07 11.38 -1.87
C ILE A 58 -6.56 11.17 -1.97
N VAL A 59 -5.98 10.41 -1.05
CA VAL A 59 -4.53 10.14 -1.01
C VAL A 59 -4.12 9.26 -2.17
N TYR A 60 -4.83 8.16 -2.44
CA TYR A 60 -4.48 7.23 -3.51
C TYR A 60 -4.55 7.89 -4.89
N PHE A 61 -5.71 8.44 -5.26
CA PHE A 61 -5.89 9.07 -6.57
C PHE A 61 -5.11 10.37 -6.68
N GLY A 62 -5.01 11.13 -5.58
CA GLY A 62 -4.18 12.33 -5.51
C GLY A 62 -2.70 12.02 -5.73
N ARG A 63 -2.19 10.91 -5.18
CA ARG A 63 -0.81 10.47 -5.40
C ARG A 63 -0.58 9.90 -6.80
N CYS A 64 -1.59 9.25 -7.40
CA CYS A 64 -1.51 8.78 -8.78
C CYS A 64 -1.41 9.91 -9.80
N LEU A 65 -2.06 11.05 -9.55
CA LEU A 65 -2.16 12.16 -10.51
C LEU A 65 -0.80 12.72 -10.99
N PRO A 66 0.19 13.02 -10.12
CA PRO A 66 1.54 13.38 -10.56
C PRO A 66 2.16 12.38 -11.54
N TRP A 67 1.97 11.08 -11.31
CA TRP A 67 2.52 10.02 -12.18
C TRP A 67 1.84 9.98 -13.54
N ILE A 68 0.53 10.21 -13.61
CA ILE A 68 -0.22 10.36 -14.86
C ILE A 68 0.33 11.54 -15.68
N ILE A 69 0.58 12.69 -15.03
CA ILE A 69 1.15 13.87 -15.68
C ILE A 69 2.58 13.60 -16.18
N ILE A 70 3.38 12.89 -15.38
CA ILE A 70 4.74 12.49 -15.74
C ILE A 70 4.72 11.57 -16.98
N ASP A 71 3.86 10.55 -17.02
CA ASP A 71 3.70 9.65 -18.17
C ASP A 71 3.28 10.39 -19.45
N ALA A 72 2.42 11.42 -19.31
CA ALA A 72 1.98 12.25 -20.42
C ALA A 72 3.05 13.23 -20.93
N THR A 73 4.13 13.45 -20.18
CA THR A 73 5.13 14.50 -20.46
C THR A 73 6.44 13.89 -20.96
N PRO A 74 6.78 13.99 -22.27
CA PRO A 74 7.92 13.30 -22.87
C PRO A 74 9.28 13.57 -22.22
N TYR A 75 9.46 14.74 -21.59
CA TYR A 75 10.69 15.10 -20.88
C TYR A 75 11.10 14.08 -19.81
N PHE A 76 10.14 13.48 -19.11
CA PHE A 76 10.45 12.57 -18.01
C PHE A 76 10.83 11.15 -18.46
N ARG A 77 10.66 10.80 -19.74
CA ARG A 77 10.92 9.45 -20.27
C ARG A 77 12.38 8.99 -20.10
N LYS A 78 13.32 9.91 -19.91
CA LYS A 78 14.72 9.60 -19.58
C LYS A 78 14.91 8.90 -18.22
N TRP A 79 13.88 8.91 -17.36
CA TRP A 79 13.86 8.20 -16.07
C TRP A 79 12.85 7.04 -16.06
N LYS A 80 12.21 6.73 -17.19
CA LYS A 80 11.31 5.57 -17.30
C LYS A 80 12.15 4.30 -17.27
N LEU A 81 11.77 3.36 -16.41
CA LEU A 81 12.49 2.10 -16.22
C LEU A 81 12.38 1.18 -17.45
N GLN A 82 11.15 1.01 -17.96
CA GLN A 82 10.88 0.29 -19.20
C GLN A 82 10.50 1.28 -20.32
N SER A 83 11.51 1.83 -21.00
CA SER A 83 11.38 2.99 -21.91
C SER A 83 10.44 2.79 -23.11
N ASN A 84 10.15 1.54 -23.48
CA ASN A 84 9.26 1.16 -24.58
C ASN A 84 7.79 0.94 -24.14
N LYS A 85 7.48 1.02 -22.84
CA LYS A 85 6.15 0.75 -22.28
C LYS A 85 5.63 1.96 -21.54
N ILE A 86 4.88 2.80 -22.26
CA ILE A 86 4.19 3.97 -21.69
C ILE A 86 2.69 3.64 -21.61
N PRO A 87 2.06 3.75 -20.44
CA PRO A 87 0.64 3.39 -20.30
C PRO A 87 -0.24 4.34 -21.10
N THR A 88 -1.13 3.77 -21.90
CA THR A 88 -2.12 4.53 -22.66
C THR A 88 -3.26 5.03 -21.78
N ALA A 89 -3.95 6.10 -22.19
CA ALA A 89 -5.14 6.59 -21.49
C ALA A 89 -6.23 5.51 -21.36
N LYS A 90 -6.33 4.61 -22.35
CA LYS A 90 -7.24 3.46 -22.29
C LYS A 90 -6.85 2.50 -21.18
N GLU A 91 -5.58 2.11 -21.08
CA GLU A 91 -5.10 1.21 -20.03
C GLU A 91 -5.27 1.80 -18.64
N GLN A 92 -4.96 3.09 -18.48
CA GLN A 92 -5.18 3.81 -17.23
C GLN A 92 -6.66 3.82 -16.86
N TRP A 93 -7.57 4.09 -17.81
CA TRP A 93 -9.00 4.08 -17.53
C TRP A 93 -9.56 2.68 -17.19
N GLU A 94 -9.12 1.64 -17.90
CA GLU A 94 -9.48 0.25 -17.55
C GLU A 94 -8.97 -0.15 -16.16
N CYS A 95 -7.76 0.31 -15.80
CA CYS A 95 -7.18 0.14 -14.48
C CYS A 95 -8.06 0.83 -13.42
N THR A 96 -8.33 2.12 -13.60
CA THR A 96 -9.16 2.94 -12.69
C THR A 96 -10.53 2.33 -12.44
N LYS A 97 -11.19 1.76 -13.46
CA LYS A 97 -12.50 1.13 -13.27
C LYS A 97 -12.46 -0.07 -12.32
N LEU A 98 -11.44 -0.93 -12.45
CA LEU A 98 -11.31 -2.09 -11.55
C LEU A 98 -10.93 -1.65 -10.13
N VAL A 99 -10.01 -0.68 -10.03
CA VAL A 99 -9.60 -0.07 -8.75
C VAL A 99 -10.83 0.50 -8.03
N LEU A 100 -11.60 1.37 -8.68
CA LEU A 100 -12.84 1.91 -8.11
C LEU A 100 -13.85 0.80 -7.74
N TYR A 101 -14.00 -0.22 -8.58
CA TYR A 101 -14.85 -1.36 -8.23
C TYR A 101 -14.37 -2.03 -6.94
N SER A 102 -13.07 -2.31 -6.80
CA SER A 102 -12.49 -2.91 -5.60
C SER A 102 -12.63 -2.00 -4.37
N HIS A 103 -12.34 -0.70 -4.51
CA HIS A 103 -12.40 0.25 -3.41
C HIS A 103 -13.81 0.33 -2.82
N PHE A 104 -14.84 0.40 -3.67
CA PHE A 104 -16.22 0.51 -3.21
C PHE A 104 -16.84 -0.83 -2.76
N THR A 105 -16.37 -1.97 -3.27
CA THR A 105 -16.97 -3.29 -2.96
C THR A 105 -16.23 -4.08 -1.90
N ILE A 106 -14.92 -3.84 -1.72
CA ILE A 106 -14.04 -4.59 -0.80
C ILE A 106 -13.49 -3.68 0.28
N GLU A 107 -12.81 -2.60 -0.09
CA GLU A 107 -12.10 -1.76 0.87
C GLU A 107 -13.05 -0.89 1.68
N LEU A 108 -14.11 -0.34 1.07
CA LEU A 108 -15.10 0.45 1.77
C LEU A 108 -15.73 -0.35 2.93
N PRO A 109 -16.26 -1.57 2.74
CA PRO A 109 -16.67 -2.42 3.86
C PRO A 109 -15.56 -2.65 4.89
N GLN A 110 -14.35 -2.99 4.45
CA GLN A 110 -13.22 -3.24 5.34
C GLN A 110 -12.88 -2.02 6.23
N ILE A 111 -12.81 -0.83 5.63
CA ILE A 111 -12.55 0.45 6.30
C ILE A 111 -13.72 0.81 7.22
N TRP A 112 -14.97 0.58 6.80
CA TRP A 112 -16.14 0.89 7.61
C TRP A 112 -16.21 0.03 8.87
N PHE A 113 -15.91 -1.26 8.73
CA PHE A 113 -15.88 -2.20 9.86
C PHE A 113 -14.57 -2.14 10.66
N PHE A 114 -13.58 -1.37 10.24
CA PHE A 114 -12.35 -1.18 11.01
C PHE A 114 -12.61 -0.49 12.35
N HIS A 115 -13.44 0.56 12.40
CA HIS A 115 -13.71 1.29 13.64
C HIS A 115 -14.14 0.38 14.81
N PRO A 116 -15.21 -0.44 14.70
CA PRO A 116 -15.63 -1.27 15.83
C PRO A 116 -14.56 -2.28 16.26
N ILE A 117 -13.77 -2.82 15.32
CA ILE A 117 -12.66 -3.73 15.63
C ILE A 117 -11.55 -2.97 16.37
N ALA A 118 -11.14 -1.81 15.85
CA ALA A 118 -10.11 -0.97 16.43
C ALA A 118 -10.49 -0.53 17.86
N SER A 119 -11.71 -0.04 18.05
CA SER A 119 -12.24 0.32 19.37
C SER A 119 -12.28 -0.87 20.32
N ALA A 120 -12.68 -2.06 19.85
CA ALA A 120 -12.66 -3.29 20.66
C ALA A 120 -11.25 -3.75 21.05
N CYS A 121 -10.24 -3.43 20.24
CA CYS A 121 -8.83 -3.68 20.56
C CYS A 121 -8.23 -2.61 21.49
N GLY A 122 -8.99 -1.58 21.86
CA GLY A 122 -8.51 -0.49 22.74
C GLY A 122 -7.86 0.69 21.98
N MET A 123 -8.00 0.77 20.65
CA MET A 123 -7.51 1.92 19.89
C MET A 123 -8.29 3.19 20.25
N GLN A 124 -7.58 4.29 20.41
CA GLN A 124 -8.18 5.61 20.54
C GLN A 124 -8.68 6.09 19.17
N THR A 125 -9.95 5.86 18.89
CA THR A 125 -10.56 6.10 17.58
C THR A 125 -11.10 7.52 17.41
N TRP A 126 -11.51 8.19 18.48
CA TRP A 126 -12.14 9.52 18.44
C TRP A 126 -11.55 10.49 19.46
N GLN A 127 -10.80 9.98 20.44
CA GLN A 127 -10.31 10.73 21.58
C GLN A 127 -9.38 11.88 21.16
N VAL A 128 -9.17 12.81 22.08
CA VAL A 128 -8.17 13.88 22.05
C VAL A 128 -7.62 14.04 23.47
N PRO A 129 -6.38 14.53 23.67
CA PRO A 129 -5.44 15.05 22.67
C PRO A 129 -4.78 13.97 21.80
N PHE A 130 -4.13 14.39 20.73
CA PHE A 130 -3.32 13.53 19.86
C PHE A 130 -2.03 13.06 20.57
N PRO A 131 -1.44 11.93 20.15
CA PRO A 131 -0.14 11.51 20.68
C PRO A 131 0.94 12.51 20.27
N ASP A 132 2.04 12.53 21.02
CA ASP A 132 3.23 13.26 20.61
C ASP A 132 3.81 12.68 19.30
N TRP A 133 4.46 13.53 18.51
CA TRP A 133 4.93 13.15 17.18
C TRP A 133 6.04 12.08 17.22
N GLN A 134 6.82 12.01 18.31
CA GLN A 134 7.87 10.99 18.45
C GLN A 134 7.26 9.60 18.66
N THR A 135 6.24 9.49 19.52
CA THR A 135 5.47 8.26 19.71
C THR A 135 4.84 7.83 18.39
N ALA A 136 4.17 8.74 17.68
CA ALA A 136 3.56 8.43 16.40
C ALA A 136 4.60 7.98 15.35
N ALA A 137 5.76 8.65 15.27
CA ALA A 137 6.83 8.30 14.35
C ALA A 137 7.43 6.92 14.64
N LEU A 138 7.64 6.58 15.92
CA LEU A 138 8.12 5.25 16.31
C LEU A 138 7.10 4.15 15.97
N GLN A 139 5.82 4.39 16.26
CA GLN A 139 4.73 3.47 15.90
C GLN A 139 4.68 3.23 14.39
N ILE A 140 4.75 4.30 13.59
CA ILE A 140 4.78 4.22 12.12
C ILE A 140 5.99 3.42 11.63
N ALA A 141 7.17 3.66 12.20
CA ALA A 141 8.37 2.90 11.84
C ALA A 141 8.20 1.41 12.13
N LEU A 142 7.63 1.05 13.28
CA LEU A 142 7.31 -0.34 13.63
C LEU A 142 6.30 -0.95 12.65
N PHE A 143 5.27 -0.20 12.24
CA PHE A 143 4.27 -0.67 11.28
C PHE A 143 4.86 -0.87 9.88
N PHE A 144 5.80 -0.03 9.44
CA PHE A 144 6.56 -0.27 8.21
C PHE A 144 7.31 -1.60 8.26
N VAL A 145 7.99 -1.91 9.37
CA VAL A 145 8.73 -3.18 9.51
C VAL A 145 7.78 -4.37 9.53
N PHE A 146 6.69 -4.28 10.28
CA PHE A 146 5.70 -5.35 10.36
C PHE A 146 5.02 -5.60 9.00
N GLU A 147 4.54 -4.55 8.35
CA GLU A 147 3.82 -4.66 7.08
C GLU A 147 4.73 -5.16 5.98
N ASP A 148 5.97 -4.67 5.87
CA ASP A 148 6.91 -5.15 4.85
C ASP A 148 7.22 -6.64 5.03
N ALA A 149 7.34 -7.12 6.28
CA ALA A 149 7.51 -8.54 6.56
C ALA A 149 6.28 -9.36 6.20
N PHE A 150 5.09 -8.93 6.63
CA PHE A 150 3.83 -9.58 6.25
C PHE A 150 3.68 -9.64 4.73
N HIS A 151 3.91 -8.50 4.07
CA HIS A 151 3.78 -8.33 2.65
C HIS A 151 4.73 -9.26 1.90
N PHE A 152 6.01 -9.30 2.27
CA PHE A 152 7.00 -10.18 1.65
C PHE A 152 6.54 -11.64 1.62
N PHE A 153 6.09 -12.17 2.76
CA PHE A 153 5.65 -13.57 2.83
C PHE A 153 4.33 -13.80 2.10
N ALA A 154 3.36 -12.90 2.26
CA ALA A 154 2.07 -12.98 1.57
C ALA A 154 2.25 -12.90 0.05
N HIS A 155 3.04 -11.94 -0.42
CA HIS A 155 3.35 -11.72 -1.82
C HIS A 155 4.07 -12.93 -2.42
N ARG A 156 5.13 -13.44 -1.76
CA ARG A 156 5.80 -14.66 -2.20
C ARG A 156 4.85 -15.87 -2.25
N ALA A 157 3.93 -15.99 -1.29
CA ALA A 157 2.90 -17.04 -1.32
C ALA A 157 1.91 -16.84 -2.46
N LEU A 158 1.52 -15.60 -2.78
CA LEU A 158 0.65 -15.26 -3.89
C LEU A 158 1.26 -15.63 -5.25
N HIS A 159 2.58 -15.78 -5.34
CA HIS A 159 3.28 -16.33 -6.52
C HIS A 159 3.28 -17.88 -6.61
N TYR A 160 2.74 -18.58 -5.61
CA TYR A 160 2.53 -20.02 -5.69
C TYR A 160 1.44 -20.35 -6.72
N GLY A 161 1.70 -21.31 -7.61
CA GLY A 161 0.94 -21.52 -8.85
C GLY A 161 -0.59 -21.34 -8.79
N PRO A 162 -1.30 -22.03 -7.87
CA PRO A 162 -2.75 -21.85 -7.74
C PRO A 162 -3.18 -20.47 -7.24
N LEU A 163 -2.45 -19.85 -6.31
CA LEU A 163 -2.74 -18.50 -5.83
C LEU A 163 -2.41 -17.47 -6.91
N TYR A 164 -1.31 -17.65 -7.63
CA TYR A 164 -0.96 -16.78 -8.74
C TYR A 164 -2.06 -16.78 -9.79
N LYS A 165 -2.41 -17.95 -10.28
CA LYS A 165 -3.38 -18.13 -11.37
C LYS A 165 -4.74 -17.47 -11.09
N HIS A 166 -5.25 -17.58 -9.86
CA HIS A 166 -6.61 -17.16 -9.53
C HIS A 166 -6.68 -15.81 -8.82
N ILE A 167 -5.57 -15.32 -8.26
CA ILE A 167 -5.55 -14.12 -7.43
C ILE A 167 -4.53 -13.13 -8.01
N HIS A 168 -3.25 -13.46 -7.95
CA HIS A 168 -2.18 -12.47 -8.17
C HIS A 168 -1.87 -12.13 -9.64
N LYS A 169 -2.31 -12.99 -10.58
CA LYS A 169 -2.19 -12.73 -12.03
C LYS A 169 -2.87 -11.43 -12.46
N VAL A 170 -3.93 -11.01 -11.77
CA VAL A 170 -4.61 -9.74 -12.07
C VAL A 170 -3.66 -8.57 -11.81
N HIS A 171 -2.91 -8.62 -10.70
CA HIS A 171 -1.92 -7.60 -10.36
C HIS A 171 -0.77 -7.53 -11.39
N HIS A 172 -0.29 -8.69 -11.83
CA HIS A 172 0.77 -8.84 -12.83
C HIS A 172 0.34 -8.57 -14.28
N LYS A 173 -0.88 -8.07 -14.51
CA LYS A 173 -1.35 -7.74 -15.87
C LYS A 173 -0.42 -6.77 -16.61
N TYR A 174 0.21 -5.85 -15.88
CA TYR A 174 1.07 -4.82 -16.45
C TYR A 174 2.54 -5.10 -16.10
N SER A 175 3.29 -5.73 -17.01
CA SER A 175 4.72 -6.02 -16.77
C SER A 175 5.59 -4.76 -16.60
N ALA A 176 5.10 -3.61 -17.06
CA ALA A 176 5.57 -2.28 -16.66
C ALA A 176 4.46 -1.56 -15.89
N PRO A 177 4.53 -1.53 -14.55
CA PRO A 177 3.48 -0.89 -13.76
C PRO A 177 3.48 0.62 -13.94
N PHE A 178 2.36 1.23 -13.55
CA PHE A 178 2.17 2.67 -13.42
C PHE A 178 1.38 2.93 -12.14
N GLY A 179 1.39 4.17 -11.63
CA GLY A 179 0.90 4.47 -10.26
C GLY A 179 -0.49 3.91 -9.92
N LEU A 180 -1.46 3.98 -10.85
CA LEU A 180 -2.81 3.43 -10.68
C LEU A 180 -2.87 1.89 -10.60
N ALA A 181 -1.83 1.19 -11.04
CA ALA A 181 -1.75 -0.26 -10.97
C ALA A 181 -1.38 -0.76 -9.55
N ALA A 182 -1.01 0.15 -8.63
CA ALA A 182 -0.66 -0.20 -7.26
C ALA A 182 -1.77 -0.97 -6.52
N GLU A 183 -3.03 -0.62 -6.76
CA GLU A 183 -4.19 -1.30 -6.18
C GLU A 183 -5.05 -2.01 -7.25
N TYR A 184 -4.49 -2.20 -8.45
CA TYR A 184 -5.12 -3.04 -9.47
C TYR A 184 -4.87 -4.51 -9.14
N ALA A 185 -5.78 -5.12 -8.37
CA ALA A 185 -5.61 -6.48 -7.91
C ALA A 185 -6.95 -7.23 -7.82
N HIS A 186 -6.86 -8.54 -7.62
CA HIS A 186 -8.05 -9.36 -7.34
C HIS A 186 -8.59 -9.04 -5.93
N PRO A 187 -9.92 -9.05 -5.69
CA PRO A 187 -10.50 -8.76 -4.37
C PRO A 187 -9.88 -9.52 -3.18
N ALA A 188 -9.54 -10.79 -3.37
CA ALA A 188 -8.88 -11.59 -2.34
C ALA A 188 -7.47 -11.09 -2.00
N GLU A 189 -6.73 -10.58 -2.98
CA GLU A 189 -5.41 -9.98 -2.75
C GLU A 189 -5.53 -8.66 -1.98
N VAL A 190 -6.47 -7.81 -2.39
CA VAL A 190 -6.77 -6.55 -1.69
C VAL A 190 -7.08 -6.82 -0.22
N PHE A 191 -7.89 -7.85 0.07
CA PHE A 191 -8.17 -8.26 1.44
C PHE A 191 -6.92 -8.78 2.17
N ILE A 192 -6.14 -9.68 1.56
CA ILE A 192 -4.92 -10.25 2.17
C ILE A 192 -3.92 -9.16 2.52
N LEU A 193 -3.58 -8.28 1.57
CA LEU A 193 -2.61 -7.21 1.76
C LEU A 193 -3.15 -6.12 2.67
N GLY A 194 -4.46 -5.83 2.58
CA GLY A 194 -5.17 -4.95 3.50
C GLY A 194 -5.04 -5.40 4.95
N MET A 195 -5.20 -6.70 5.23
CA MET A 195 -4.97 -7.27 6.57
C MET A 195 -3.54 -7.05 7.07
N GLY A 196 -2.54 -7.08 6.19
CA GLY A 196 -1.16 -6.73 6.55
C GLY A 196 -1.02 -5.29 7.03
N THR A 197 -1.59 -4.37 6.27
CA THR A 197 -1.53 -2.91 6.53
C THR A 197 -2.16 -2.52 7.88
N ILE A 198 -3.30 -3.10 8.23
CA ILE A 198 -4.01 -2.81 9.50
C ILE A 198 -3.68 -3.80 10.63
N GLY A 199 -3.09 -4.95 10.30
CA GLY A 199 -2.77 -6.00 11.26
C GLY A 199 -1.76 -5.56 12.31
N GLY A 200 -0.71 -4.84 11.88
CA GLY A 200 0.30 -4.28 12.79
C GLY A 200 -0.32 -3.34 13.84
N PRO A 201 -1.05 -2.29 13.42
CA PRO A 201 -1.81 -1.43 14.33
C PRO A 201 -2.75 -2.16 15.30
N LEU A 202 -3.52 -3.15 14.81
CA LEU A 202 -4.44 -3.90 15.68
C LEU A 202 -3.70 -4.78 16.68
N LEU A 203 -2.67 -5.51 16.24
CA LEU A 203 -1.84 -6.33 17.12
C LEU A 203 -1.16 -5.48 18.20
N TYR A 204 -0.69 -4.29 17.83
CA TYR A 204 -0.08 -3.34 18.76
C TYR A 204 -1.04 -2.96 19.90
N CYS A 205 -2.30 -2.67 19.59
CA CYS A 205 -3.33 -2.45 20.61
C CYS A 205 -3.65 -3.70 21.42
N LEU A 206 -3.79 -4.87 20.76
CA LEU A 206 -4.14 -6.13 21.41
C LEU A 206 -3.11 -6.61 22.44
N VAL A 207 -1.83 -6.26 22.26
CA VAL A 207 -0.78 -6.55 23.25
C VAL A 207 -0.68 -5.49 24.36
N GLY A 208 -1.61 -4.52 24.38
CA GLY A 208 -1.81 -3.57 25.48
C GLY A 208 -1.17 -2.20 25.30
N TYR A 209 -0.66 -1.86 24.11
CA TYR A 209 -0.10 -0.53 23.87
C TYR A 209 -1.17 0.45 23.36
N GLU A 210 -1.01 1.72 23.73
CA GLU A 210 -1.90 2.78 23.29
C GLU A 210 -1.57 3.22 21.85
N LEU A 211 -2.58 3.26 21.00
CA LEU A 211 -2.48 3.75 19.63
C LEU A 211 -3.67 4.63 19.31
N HIS A 212 -3.39 5.75 18.65
CA HIS A 212 -4.40 6.69 18.20
C HIS A 212 -4.66 6.54 16.70
N MET A 213 -5.93 6.66 16.31
CA MET A 213 -6.36 6.64 14.91
C MET A 213 -5.61 7.64 14.02
N VAL A 214 -5.21 8.82 14.52
CA VAL A 214 -4.46 9.79 13.73
C VAL A 214 -3.10 9.22 13.27
N THR A 215 -2.41 8.44 14.12
CA THR A 215 -1.19 7.73 13.75
C THR A 215 -1.48 6.70 12.65
N VAL A 216 -2.61 5.99 12.75
CA VAL A 216 -3.03 5.00 11.72
C VAL A 216 -3.34 5.68 10.39
N LEU A 217 -4.00 6.84 10.39
CA LEU A 217 -4.28 7.60 9.17
C LEU A 217 -2.99 8.10 8.51
N VAL A 218 -2.02 8.58 9.30
CA VAL A 218 -0.70 8.99 8.79
C VAL A 218 0.06 7.77 8.26
N TRP A 219 0.06 6.66 8.98
CA TRP A 219 0.64 5.38 8.56
C TRP A 219 0.09 4.93 7.20
N VAL A 220 -1.24 4.84 7.05
CA VAL A 220 -1.90 4.46 5.80
C VAL A 220 -1.55 5.44 4.68
N THR A 221 -1.51 6.75 4.96
CA THR A 221 -1.10 7.75 3.97
C THR A 221 0.32 7.48 3.43
N LEU A 222 1.28 7.23 4.32
CA LEU A 222 2.65 6.92 3.94
C LEU A 222 2.75 5.59 3.19
N LYS A 223 1.95 4.60 3.57
CA LYS A 223 1.91 3.30 2.89
C LYS A 223 1.33 3.40 1.48
N LEU A 224 0.28 4.20 1.28
CA LEU A 224 -0.27 4.51 -0.04
C LEU A 224 0.75 5.24 -0.92
N PHE A 225 1.47 6.22 -0.35
CA PHE A 225 2.55 6.90 -1.05
C PHE A 225 3.63 5.94 -1.50
N GLN A 226 4.10 5.07 -0.60
CA GLN A 226 5.08 4.04 -0.94
C GLN A 226 4.57 3.11 -2.04
N ALA A 227 3.32 2.62 -1.94
CA ALA A 227 2.76 1.67 -2.89
C ALA A 227 2.68 2.27 -4.29
N VAL A 228 2.10 3.47 -4.41
CA VAL A 228 1.98 4.17 -5.70
C VAL A 228 3.35 4.50 -6.29
N ASP A 229 4.29 4.93 -5.46
CA ASP A 229 5.65 5.28 -5.91
C ASP A 229 6.42 4.05 -6.42
N ALA A 230 6.31 2.92 -5.72
CA ALA A 230 6.91 1.65 -6.14
C ALA A 230 6.36 1.16 -7.49
N HIS A 231 5.10 1.50 -7.82
CA HIS A 231 4.48 1.15 -9.10
C HIS A 231 4.62 2.24 -10.16
N SER A 232 5.26 3.38 -9.88
CA SER A 232 5.29 4.51 -10.81
C SER A 232 5.94 4.19 -12.17
N GLY A 233 6.86 3.23 -12.21
CA GLY A 233 7.68 2.93 -13.39
C GLY A 233 8.75 3.99 -13.69
N TYR A 234 9.08 4.85 -12.72
CA TYR A 234 10.12 5.87 -12.82
C TYR A 234 11.10 5.83 -11.66
N ASP A 235 12.39 5.96 -11.97
CA ASP A 235 13.46 6.06 -10.99
C ASP A 235 14.25 7.35 -11.21
N PHE A 236 13.92 8.36 -10.41
CA PHE A 236 14.56 9.66 -10.45
C PHE A 236 15.84 9.69 -9.61
N PRO A 237 16.74 10.65 -9.87
CA PRO A 237 17.93 10.85 -9.04
C PRO A 237 17.63 11.15 -7.56
N TRP A 238 16.42 11.60 -7.26
CA TRP A 238 15.92 11.90 -5.91
C TRP A 238 14.87 10.89 -5.41
N SER A 239 14.66 9.78 -6.12
CA SER A 239 13.80 8.70 -5.62
C SER A 239 14.34 8.18 -4.28
N LEU A 240 13.45 7.71 -3.40
CA LEU A 240 13.82 7.39 -2.02
C LEU A 240 14.87 6.27 -1.91
N ASN A 241 14.87 5.29 -2.81
CA ASN A 241 15.92 4.26 -2.96
C ASN A 241 17.32 4.83 -3.27
N ARG A 242 17.42 6.06 -3.78
CA ARG A 242 18.69 6.77 -3.99
C ARG A 242 19.22 7.43 -2.71
N ILE A 243 18.33 7.72 -1.76
CA ILE A 243 18.64 8.37 -0.48
C ILE A 243 18.80 7.32 0.63
N LEU A 244 17.90 6.33 0.66
CA LEU A 244 17.87 5.20 1.59
C LEU A 244 18.13 3.91 0.78
N PRO A 245 19.38 3.43 0.69
CA PRO A 245 19.76 2.38 -0.27
C PRO A 245 19.16 1.00 0.01
N PHE A 246 18.57 0.79 1.19
CA PHE A 246 17.82 -0.41 1.56
C PHE A 246 16.33 -0.31 1.23
N TRP A 247 15.85 0.84 0.73
CA TRP A 247 14.49 1.00 0.23
C TRP A 247 14.35 0.34 -1.14
N SER A 248 13.28 -0.43 -1.34
CA SER A 248 12.98 -1.18 -2.57
C SER A 248 12.84 -0.22 -3.76
N GLY A 249 11.95 0.77 -3.64
CA GLY A 249 11.72 1.77 -4.67
C GLY A 249 11.11 1.21 -5.96
N ALA A 250 10.91 2.10 -6.93
CA ALA A 250 10.25 1.74 -8.18
C ALA A 250 11.07 0.78 -9.04
N ASP A 251 12.40 0.90 -9.04
CA ASP A 251 13.27 0.10 -9.90
C ASP A 251 13.35 -1.37 -9.49
N HIS A 252 13.23 -1.65 -8.19
CA HIS A 252 13.17 -3.02 -7.69
C HIS A 252 11.82 -3.68 -8.00
N HIS A 253 10.71 -2.97 -7.79
CA HIS A 253 9.36 -3.48 -8.02
C HIS A 253 8.98 -3.55 -9.50
N ASP A 254 9.47 -2.63 -10.34
CA ASP A 254 9.32 -2.71 -11.80
C ASP A 254 10.04 -3.95 -12.35
N PHE A 255 11.22 -4.29 -11.80
CA PHE A 255 11.92 -5.53 -12.14
C PHE A 255 11.12 -6.77 -11.72
N HIS A 256 10.43 -6.74 -10.57
CA HIS A 256 9.53 -7.80 -10.13
C HIS A 256 8.39 -8.06 -11.13
N HIS A 257 7.65 -7.01 -11.51
CA HIS A 257 6.52 -7.11 -12.46
C HIS A 257 6.92 -7.66 -13.82
N MET A 258 8.15 -7.40 -14.25
CA MET A 258 8.69 -7.91 -15.50
C MET A 258 9.26 -9.34 -15.37
N ALA A 259 10.04 -9.62 -14.32
CA ALA A 259 10.79 -10.87 -14.17
C ALA A 259 10.04 -11.97 -13.40
N PHE A 260 8.92 -11.63 -12.75
CA PHE A 260 7.96 -12.49 -12.05
C PHE A 260 8.49 -13.22 -10.80
N VAL A 261 9.69 -13.80 -10.82
CA VAL A 261 10.18 -14.78 -9.83
C VAL A 261 11.12 -14.22 -8.75
N ASN A 262 11.23 -12.90 -8.59
CA ASN A 262 12.19 -12.25 -7.69
C ASN A 262 11.57 -11.01 -7.04
N ASN A 263 12.26 -10.36 -6.09
CA ASN A 263 11.93 -9.03 -5.58
C ASN A 263 10.51 -8.90 -4.97
N PHE A 264 10.23 -9.63 -3.89
CA PHE A 264 8.88 -9.67 -3.28
C PHE A 264 8.60 -8.55 -2.26
N SER A 265 9.63 -7.84 -1.79
CA SER A 265 9.47 -6.78 -0.78
C SER A 265 9.04 -5.46 -1.41
N THR A 266 8.11 -4.77 -0.75
CA THR A 266 7.57 -3.49 -1.25
C THR A 266 8.30 -2.29 -0.68
N SER A 267 8.65 -2.29 0.61
CA SER A 267 9.28 -1.14 1.28
C SER A 267 10.78 -1.34 1.42
N PHE A 268 11.24 -2.43 2.03
CA PHE A 268 12.65 -2.64 2.36
C PHE A 268 13.20 -3.90 1.68
N ARG A 269 14.44 -3.85 1.20
CA ARG A 269 15.07 -4.95 0.43
C ARG A 269 15.68 -6.06 1.29
N TRP A 270 15.65 -5.92 2.60
CA TRP A 270 16.35 -6.82 3.53
C TRP A 270 15.88 -8.27 3.50
N LEU A 271 14.58 -8.52 3.33
CA LEU A 271 14.01 -9.86 3.27
C LEU A 271 14.34 -10.49 1.94
N ASP A 272 14.23 -9.75 0.84
CA ASP A 272 14.73 -10.25 -0.44
C ASP A 272 16.20 -10.63 -0.37
N HIS A 273 17.03 -9.78 0.25
CA HIS A 273 18.45 -10.06 0.42
C HIS A 273 18.70 -11.32 1.29
N TRP A 274 17.99 -11.46 2.41
CA TRP A 274 18.17 -12.62 3.30
C TRP A 274 17.67 -13.93 2.70
N PHE A 275 16.61 -13.88 1.89
CA PHE A 275 16.05 -15.06 1.23
C PHE A 275 16.61 -15.29 -0.18
N GLY A 276 17.53 -14.45 -0.65
CA GLY A 276 18.16 -14.55 -1.98
C GLY A 276 17.19 -14.27 -3.13
N THR A 277 16.06 -13.60 -2.87
CA THR A 277 15.06 -13.32 -3.89
C THR A 277 15.34 -12.05 -4.68
N ASP A 278 16.41 -11.28 -4.41
CA ASP A 278 16.89 -10.19 -5.28
C ASP A 278 18.18 -10.49 -6.07
N ASP A 279 18.67 -11.74 -6.08
CA ASP A 279 19.92 -12.13 -6.74
C ASP A 279 19.94 -11.78 -8.24
N LYS A 280 18.82 -12.05 -8.95
CA LYS A 280 18.69 -11.71 -10.38
C LYS A 280 18.75 -10.20 -10.61
N TYR A 281 18.09 -9.43 -9.76
CA TYR A 281 18.10 -7.97 -9.81
C TYR A 281 19.50 -7.42 -9.53
N LEU A 282 20.18 -7.93 -8.50
CA LEU A 282 21.56 -7.53 -8.17
C LEU A 282 22.53 -7.87 -9.29
N ALA A 283 22.42 -9.05 -9.90
CA ALA A 283 23.21 -9.43 -11.07
C ALA A 283 22.96 -8.50 -12.26
N TYR A 284 21.70 -8.14 -12.53
CA TYR A 284 21.32 -7.15 -13.53
C TYR A 284 21.99 -5.79 -13.27
N LYS A 285 21.84 -5.23 -12.06
CA LYS A 285 22.45 -3.94 -11.69
C LYS A 285 23.97 -3.97 -11.80
N LYS A 286 24.61 -5.07 -11.38
CA LYS A 286 26.07 -5.26 -11.50
C LYS A 286 26.55 -5.26 -12.95
N ARG A 287 25.84 -5.95 -13.85
CA ARG A 287 26.16 -5.96 -15.29
C ARG A 287 26.06 -4.58 -15.91
N LEU A 288 25.05 -3.80 -15.53
CA LEU A 288 24.91 -2.41 -16.00
C LEU A 288 25.98 -1.46 -15.45
N ALA A 289 26.42 -1.67 -14.22
CA ALA A 289 27.50 -0.88 -13.62
C ALA A 289 28.87 -1.18 -14.23
N ALA A 290 29.05 -2.36 -14.83
CA ALA A 290 30.33 -2.82 -15.38
C ALA A 290 30.61 -2.33 -16.82
N VAL A 291 29.64 -1.69 -17.49
CA VAL A 291 29.79 -1.20 -18.87
C VAL A 291 29.94 0.32 -18.95
N ALA A 292 30.58 0.79 -20.01
CA ALA A 292 30.68 2.22 -20.28
C ALA A 292 29.30 2.84 -20.50
N ALA A 293 29.13 4.11 -20.11
CA ALA A 293 27.85 4.82 -20.18
C ALA A 293 27.22 4.80 -21.59
N LYS A 294 28.03 4.85 -22.65
CA LYS A 294 27.59 4.79 -24.06
C LYS A 294 26.96 3.45 -24.45
N ASP A 295 27.38 2.35 -23.82
CA ASP A 295 26.94 0.98 -24.16
C ASP A 295 25.80 0.51 -23.23
N ARG A 296 25.57 1.24 -22.13
CA ARG A 296 24.62 0.89 -21.07
C ARG A 296 23.20 0.73 -21.59
N ALA A 297 22.68 1.66 -22.39
CA ALA A 297 21.30 1.62 -22.87
C ALA A 297 21.03 0.39 -23.76
N GLY A 298 21.98 0.01 -24.61
CA GLY A 298 21.86 -1.17 -25.46
C GLY A 298 21.90 -2.47 -24.66
N LEU A 299 22.78 -2.55 -23.66
CA LEU A 299 22.83 -3.69 -22.75
C LEU A 299 21.56 -3.78 -21.90
N GLU A 300 21.12 -2.68 -21.30
CA GLU A 300 19.91 -2.62 -20.47
C GLU A 300 18.69 -3.14 -21.23
N LYS A 301 18.44 -2.64 -22.43
CA LYS A 301 17.37 -3.15 -23.29
C LYS A 301 17.44 -4.67 -23.48
N LYS A 302 18.63 -5.20 -23.80
CA LYS A 302 18.84 -6.64 -23.99
C LYS A 302 18.55 -7.44 -22.72
N LEU A 303 19.03 -6.99 -21.56
CA LEU A 303 18.85 -7.68 -20.29
C LEU A 303 17.38 -7.68 -19.83
N LEU A 304 16.68 -6.57 -20.03
CA LEU A 304 15.25 -6.48 -19.73
C LEU A 304 14.44 -7.41 -20.63
N GLU A 305 14.75 -7.46 -21.93
CA GLU A 305 14.09 -8.41 -22.87
C GLU A 305 14.37 -9.88 -22.51
N GLU A 306 15.57 -10.22 -22.04
CA GLU A 306 15.90 -11.55 -21.54
C GLU A 306 15.11 -11.87 -20.25
N ALA A 307 15.11 -10.96 -19.28
CA ALA A 307 14.40 -11.12 -18.01
C ALA A 307 12.89 -11.26 -18.19
N GLU A 308 12.28 -10.46 -19.08
CA GLU A 308 10.84 -10.55 -19.39
C GLU A 308 10.49 -11.90 -20.03
N LYS A 309 11.31 -12.41 -20.96
CA LYS A 309 11.09 -13.73 -21.55
C LYS A 309 11.15 -14.84 -20.52
N GLU A 310 12.12 -14.80 -19.61
CA GLU A 310 12.20 -15.75 -18.49
C GLU A 310 10.98 -15.62 -17.57
N GLY A 311 10.55 -14.40 -17.25
CA GLY A 311 9.39 -14.12 -16.41
C GLY A 311 8.09 -14.69 -16.98
N ILE A 312 7.86 -14.50 -18.28
CA ILE A 312 6.70 -15.07 -19.00
C ILE A 312 6.68 -16.60 -18.90
N LEU A 313 7.83 -17.25 -19.14
CA LEU A 313 7.94 -18.71 -19.05
C LEU A 313 7.66 -19.22 -17.62
N ALA A 314 8.17 -18.52 -16.61
CA ALA A 314 7.94 -18.87 -15.22
C ALA A 314 6.49 -18.66 -14.78
N ALA A 315 5.84 -17.58 -15.23
CA ALA A 315 4.41 -17.35 -15.01
C ALA A 315 3.55 -18.46 -15.65
N ASP A 316 3.87 -18.85 -16.89
CA ASP A 316 3.21 -19.96 -17.58
C ASP A 316 3.40 -21.30 -16.84
N GLU A 317 4.57 -21.53 -16.25
CA GLU A 317 4.84 -22.71 -15.43
C GLU A 317 4.01 -22.70 -14.13
N ALA A 318 4.00 -21.56 -13.42
CA ALA A 318 3.19 -21.37 -12.22
C ALA A 318 1.70 -21.63 -12.48
N GLU A 319 1.16 -21.15 -13.60
CA GLU A 319 -0.26 -21.37 -13.96
C GLU A 319 -0.62 -22.82 -14.28
N LYS A 320 0.37 -23.63 -14.69
CA LYS A 320 0.20 -25.05 -15.00
C LYS A 320 0.25 -25.92 -13.74
N GLN A 321 0.82 -25.43 -12.64
CA GLN A 321 0.81 -26.14 -11.37
C GLN A 321 -0.63 -26.32 -10.90
N ARG A 322 -1.06 -27.58 -10.74
CA ARG A 322 -2.37 -27.93 -10.21
C ARG A 322 -2.24 -28.21 -8.71
N PHE A 323 -3.35 -28.03 -7.97
CA PHE A 323 -3.44 -28.56 -6.61
C PHE A 323 -3.14 -30.06 -6.64
N PHE A 324 -2.22 -30.51 -5.80
CA PHE A 324 -1.95 -31.93 -5.57
C PHE A 324 -3.11 -32.59 -4.83
#